data_AF-A0A9W9ICT3-F1
#
_entry.id   AF-A0A9W9ICT3-F1
#
_cell.length_a   1.000
_cell.length_b   1.000
_cell.length_c   1.000
_cell.angle_alpha   90.00
_cell.angle_beta   90.00
_cell.angle_gamma   90.00
#
_symmetry.space_group_name_H-M   'P 1'
#
loop_
_entity.id
_entity.type
_entity.pdbx_description
1 polymer ?
#
loop_
_entity_poly.entity_id
_entity_poly.type
_entity_poly.pdbx_seq_one_letter_code
_entity_poly.pdbx_strand_id
1 'polypeptide(L)'
;MKALQLLLALLPLASSFSHPGLLVAESDLARLRGKISARLDPWQACWSSFVNMAPANLPYTPQAVSSVDRDAVGSTDSNAYLLWTDAAAAFTLALRWKIEGNTSYADAAATILNSWSDKLTSIGSNDDQYLVAGLQGHELANAGELLRDYTPFRENGLAKFQTMMVDVFLAKNIYFLEHLDGSEHNVKHFFANWELAQVASAMAIGVLTDNTTTFNFAVDYFKNGSGNGAINNAVTNIVQEPDTGNPLGQGQEEGRDQGHSALDFALLGVIAQQAWNQGEDLFSYNNSRILLGAEYFARYNLGYEVPFEPYTNGLVSYTEISSGSRGDTRWAWEVLYNHYVMIKGKQAPWTTKYLNKTYETYGGFEPGSGSFGSHKVSGYYDTLGWGTLLYHLNETDVASLRESTTSTSATHRSVDTLAALIKVPEATKSISGSSSFLSESTPTVPASTATSTATSTAASTAASTAASTAASTAASTVNLHPGQHAHGHQHSHHAGPQKAASCPLPPKKQ
;
A
#
# COMPACT_ATOMS: atom_id res chain seq x y z
N MET A 1 -36.54 18.10 -46.39
CA MET A 1 -36.17 18.39 -44.98
C MET A 1 -34.91 17.62 -44.63
N LYS A 2 -34.14 18.05 -43.60
CA LYS A 2 -32.95 17.33 -43.15
C LYS A 2 -33.34 16.06 -42.39
N ALA A 3 -32.70 14.92 -42.69
CA ALA A 3 -32.77 13.75 -41.83
C ALA A 3 -31.85 13.96 -40.62
N LEU A 4 -32.37 13.82 -39.40
CA LEU A 4 -31.57 13.91 -38.18
C LEU A 4 -30.98 12.53 -37.89
N GLN A 5 -29.70 12.33 -38.22
CA GLN A 5 -28.97 11.15 -37.77
C GLN A 5 -28.72 11.27 -36.26
N LEU A 6 -29.48 10.51 -35.48
CA LEU A 6 -29.27 10.39 -34.04
C LEU A 6 -28.01 9.56 -33.81
N LEU A 7 -26.87 10.24 -33.64
CA LEU A 7 -25.61 9.60 -33.28
C LEU A 7 -25.73 9.07 -31.85
N LEU A 8 -26.01 7.77 -31.70
CA LEU A 8 -26.08 7.14 -30.39
C LEU A 8 -24.66 6.97 -29.85
N ALA A 9 -24.15 8.02 -29.20
CA ALA A 9 -22.87 7.97 -28.53
C ALA A 9 -22.94 6.93 -27.40
N LEU A 10 -22.12 5.87 -27.52
CA LEU A 10 -21.73 5.11 -26.34
C LEU A 10 -20.84 6.03 -25.50
N LEU A 11 -21.47 6.80 -24.62
CA LEU A 11 -20.80 7.35 -23.46
C LEU A 11 -20.16 6.16 -22.71
N PRO A 12 -18.86 6.19 -22.38
CA PRO A 12 -18.35 5.25 -21.40
C PRO A 12 -19.15 5.47 -20.11
N LEU A 13 -19.64 4.38 -19.50
CA LEU A 13 -20.06 4.48 -18.12
C LEU A 13 -18.81 4.73 -17.29
N ALA A 14 -18.55 6.00 -16.99
CA ALA A 14 -17.65 6.37 -15.92
C ALA A 14 -18.23 5.75 -14.64
N SER A 15 -17.62 4.65 -14.19
CA SER A 15 -17.96 4.11 -12.88
C SER A 15 -17.58 5.15 -11.85
N SER A 16 -18.58 5.66 -11.14
CA SER A 16 -18.33 6.37 -9.88
C SER A 16 -17.53 5.44 -8.99
N PHE A 17 -16.61 6.00 -8.21
CA PHE A 17 -16.01 5.25 -7.12
C PHE A 17 -17.09 4.90 -6.08
N SER A 18 -16.85 3.80 -5.37
CA SER A 18 -17.63 3.37 -4.21
C SER A 18 -17.11 4.05 -2.94
N HIS A 19 -18.02 4.52 -2.10
CA HIS A 19 -17.72 5.35 -0.93
C HIS A 19 -18.54 4.93 0.31
N PRO A 20 -17.90 4.56 1.44
CA PRO A 20 -16.47 4.27 1.56
C PRO A 20 -16.11 3.02 0.73
N GLY A 21 -14.91 3.02 0.14
CA GLY A 21 -14.46 1.93 -0.75
C GLY A 21 -12.94 1.86 -0.91
N LEU A 22 -12.18 2.24 0.11
CA LEU A 22 -10.74 1.96 0.20
C LEU A 22 -10.54 0.65 0.97
N LEU A 23 -9.79 0.64 2.08
CA LEU A 23 -9.63 -0.55 2.92
C LEU A 23 -10.93 -0.98 3.62
N VAL A 24 -11.93 -0.11 3.68
CA VAL A 24 -13.21 -0.37 4.34
C VAL A 24 -14.35 -0.06 3.39
N ALA A 25 -15.24 -1.02 3.14
CA ALA A 25 -16.51 -0.80 2.45
C ALA A 25 -17.69 -0.76 3.44
N GLU A 26 -18.84 -0.22 3.02
CA GLU A 26 -20.06 -0.21 3.86
C GLU A 26 -20.54 -1.63 4.22
N SER A 27 -20.24 -2.64 3.39
CA SER A 27 -20.45 -4.06 3.70
C SER A 27 -19.64 -4.54 4.90
N ASP A 28 -18.42 -4.03 5.08
CA ASP A 28 -17.55 -4.38 6.21
C ASP A 28 -18.02 -3.70 7.49
N LEU A 29 -18.43 -2.43 7.39
CA LEU A 29 -19.06 -1.70 8.48
C LEU A 29 -20.38 -2.35 8.90
N ALA A 30 -21.18 -2.85 7.95
CA ALA A 30 -22.43 -3.57 8.22
C ALA A 30 -22.17 -4.92 8.91
N ARG A 31 -21.23 -5.72 8.39
CA ARG A 31 -20.77 -6.97 9.02
C ARG A 31 -20.27 -6.70 10.44
N LEU A 32 -19.34 -5.78 10.63
CA LEU A 32 -18.72 -5.48 11.92
C LEU A 32 -19.73 -5.00 12.97
N ARG A 33 -20.66 -4.10 12.62
CA ARG A 33 -21.79 -3.71 13.50
C ARG A 33 -22.62 -4.94 13.90
N GLY A 34 -22.92 -5.83 12.97
CA GLY A 34 -23.64 -7.07 13.24
C GLY A 34 -22.90 -8.00 14.21
N LYS A 35 -21.60 -8.25 14.01
CA LYS A 35 -20.78 -9.12 14.86
C LYS A 35 -20.63 -8.57 16.28
N ILE A 36 -20.41 -7.26 16.43
CA ILE A 36 -20.31 -6.58 17.73
C ILE A 36 -21.68 -6.58 18.44
N SER A 37 -22.77 -6.29 17.73
CA SER A 37 -24.13 -6.34 18.30
C SER A 37 -24.49 -7.74 18.83
N ALA A 38 -24.10 -8.78 18.08
CA ALA A 38 -24.24 -10.19 18.47
C ALA A 38 -23.16 -10.68 19.46
N ARG A 39 -22.18 -9.84 19.83
CA ARG A 39 -21.03 -10.16 20.71
C ARG A 39 -20.24 -11.39 20.29
N LEU A 40 -20.03 -11.55 18.98
CA LEU A 40 -19.30 -12.69 18.43
C LEU A 40 -17.79 -12.45 18.43
N ASP A 41 -17.04 -13.43 18.93
CA ASP A 41 -15.58 -13.49 18.78
C ASP A 41 -15.21 -14.04 17.38
N PRO A 42 -14.03 -13.66 16.82
CA PRO A 42 -12.99 -12.83 17.44
C PRO A 42 -13.25 -11.30 17.41
N TRP A 43 -14.30 -10.85 16.69
CA TRP A 43 -14.62 -9.42 16.57
C TRP A 43 -14.86 -8.72 17.91
N GLN A 44 -15.55 -9.36 18.85
CA GLN A 44 -15.86 -8.77 20.16
C GLN A 44 -14.60 -8.61 21.03
N ALA A 45 -13.73 -9.62 21.10
CA ALA A 45 -12.42 -9.51 21.75
C ALA A 45 -11.55 -8.41 21.11
N CYS A 46 -11.43 -8.41 19.78
CA CYS A 46 -10.66 -7.42 19.03
C CYS A 46 -11.20 -5.99 19.25
N TRP A 47 -12.52 -5.78 19.16
CA TRP A 47 -13.16 -4.49 19.41
C TRP A 47 -12.95 -4.01 20.86
N SER A 48 -12.94 -4.93 21.82
CA SER A 48 -12.65 -4.62 23.23
C SER A 48 -11.21 -4.16 23.44
N SER A 49 -10.25 -4.67 22.66
CA SER A 49 -8.89 -4.13 22.63
C SER A 49 -8.86 -2.76 21.93
N PHE A 50 -9.54 -2.64 20.79
CA PHE A 50 -9.59 -1.45 19.95
C PHE A 50 -10.06 -0.21 20.71
N VAL A 51 -11.22 -0.25 21.39
CA VAL A 51 -11.76 0.94 22.09
C VAL A 51 -10.96 1.37 23.32
N ASN A 52 -10.01 0.56 23.80
CA ASN A 52 -9.21 0.82 25.00
C ASN A 52 -7.81 1.41 24.74
N MET A 53 -7.35 1.51 23.49
CA MET A 53 -6.06 2.14 23.18
C MET A 53 -6.13 3.68 23.29
N ALA A 54 -4.99 4.35 23.48
CA ALA A 54 -4.97 5.82 23.53
C ALA A 54 -5.44 6.50 22.22
N PRO A 55 -5.03 6.05 21.00
CA PRO A 55 -5.55 6.58 19.73
C PRO A 55 -7.08 6.46 19.52
N ALA A 56 -7.78 5.62 20.29
CA ALA A 56 -9.21 5.39 20.17
C ALA A 56 -10.07 6.26 21.12
N ASN A 57 -9.45 7.09 21.96
CA ASN A 57 -10.12 7.74 23.07
C ASN A 57 -10.21 9.28 22.94
N LEU A 58 -11.10 9.86 23.75
CA LEU A 58 -11.40 11.29 23.79
C LEU A 58 -11.09 11.89 25.18
N PRO A 59 -10.69 13.17 25.27
CA PRO A 59 -10.38 14.07 24.15
C PRO A 59 -9.04 13.70 23.47
N TYR A 60 -8.91 14.05 22.19
CA TYR A 60 -7.68 13.92 21.43
C TYR A 60 -7.13 15.31 21.04
N THR A 61 -5.82 15.47 21.02
CA THR A 61 -5.14 16.73 20.67
C THR A 61 -4.22 16.49 19.46
N PRO A 62 -4.52 17.01 18.26
CA PRO A 62 -3.68 16.82 17.08
C PRO A 62 -2.29 17.44 17.23
N GLN A 63 -1.30 16.82 16.60
CA GLN A 63 0.12 17.16 16.70
C GLN A 63 0.67 17.87 15.46
N ALA A 64 -0.22 18.37 14.59
CA ALA A 64 0.11 18.90 13.27
C ALA A 64 1.20 19.99 13.25
N VAL A 65 2.16 19.82 12.34
CA VAL A 65 3.31 20.69 12.05
C VAL A 65 3.41 20.99 10.55
N SER A 66 4.23 21.96 10.16
CA SER A 66 4.32 22.43 8.76
C SER A 66 5.32 21.66 7.87
N SER A 67 6.36 21.05 8.46
CA SER A 67 7.24 20.08 7.81
C SER A 67 7.22 18.77 8.57
N VAL A 68 7.19 17.66 7.83
CA VAL A 68 7.34 16.31 8.38
C VAL A 68 8.60 15.66 7.85
N ASP A 69 9.50 15.28 8.75
CA ASP A 69 10.82 14.76 8.46
C ASP A 69 10.97 13.39 9.16
N ARG A 70 11.23 12.32 8.38
CA ARG A 70 11.29 10.92 8.88
C ARG A 70 12.51 10.70 9.77
N ASP A 71 13.66 11.13 9.26
CA ASP A 71 14.98 10.97 9.85
C ASP A 71 15.59 12.33 10.19
N ALA A 72 16.63 12.35 11.02
CA ALA A 72 17.29 13.59 11.43
C ALA A 72 18.29 14.06 10.36
N VAL A 73 18.01 15.19 9.71
CA VAL A 73 18.80 15.73 8.59
C VAL A 73 19.46 17.05 8.98
N GLY A 74 20.79 17.05 9.12
CA GLY A 74 21.57 18.23 9.46
C GLY A 74 21.29 18.74 10.87
N SER A 75 20.44 19.77 10.99
CA SER A 75 19.95 20.32 12.27
C SER A 75 18.44 20.17 12.46
N THR A 76 17.77 19.39 11.61
CA THR A 76 16.35 19.06 11.71
C THR A 76 16.18 17.74 12.45
N ASP A 77 15.45 17.75 13.57
CA ASP A 77 15.10 16.53 14.30
C ASP A 77 13.99 15.73 13.58
N SER A 78 14.09 14.40 13.60
CA SER A 78 13.03 13.50 13.15
C SER A 78 11.70 13.75 13.90
N ASN A 79 10.63 14.03 13.16
CA ASN A 79 9.33 14.41 13.70
C ASN A 79 8.13 13.63 13.12
N ALA A 80 8.33 12.75 12.14
CA ALA A 80 7.24 12.04 11.46
C ALA A 80 6.34 11.17 12.36
N TYR A 81 6.80 10.86 13.58
CA TYR A 81 5.95 10.24 14.61
C TYR A 81 4.74 11.08 15.00
N LEU A 82 4.78 12.41 14.83
CA LEU A 82 3.61 13.28 15.00
C LEU A 82 2.54 12.95 13.94
N LEU A 83 2.95 12.72 12.68
CA LEU A 83 2.05 12.42 11.56
C LEU A 83 1.46 11.02 11.66
N TRP A 84 2.29 9.98 11.86
CA TRP A 84 1.80 8.60 11.83
C TRP A 84 0.96 8.22 13.06
N THR A 85 1.17 8.87 14.21
CA THR A 85 0.29 8.69 15.38
C THR A 85 -1.06 9.40 15.23
N ASP A 86 -1.06 10.60 14.63
CA ASP A 86 -2.29 11.32 14.28
C ASP A 86 -3.08 10.60 13.18
N ALA A 87 -2.43 10.05 12.15
CA ALA A 87 -3.08 9.29 11.07
C ALA A 87 -3.78 8.02 11.61
N ALA A 88 -3.08 7.25 12.44
CA ALA A 88 -3.64 6.09 13.12
C ALA A 88 -4.84 6.46 14.01
N ALA A 89 -4.75 7.56 14.75
CA ALA A 89 -5.84 8.06 15.58
C ALA A 89 -7.05 8.53 14.73
N ALA A 90 -6.82 9.27 13.64
CA ALA A 90 -7.89 9.72 12.75
C ALA A 90 -8.67 8.56 12.14
N PHE A 91 -7.98 7.52 11.64
CA PHE A 91 -8.64 6.30 11.15
C PHE A 91 -9.41 5.58 12.26
N THR A 92 -8.78 5.40 13.42
CA THR A 92 -9.36 4.70 14.59
C THR A 92 -10.65 5.40 15.07
N LEU A 93 -10.61 6.73 15.22
CA LEU A 93 -11.75 7.54 15.64
C LEU A 93 -12.85 7.60 14.57
N ALA A 94 -12.51 7.69 13.28
CA ALA A 94 -13.49 7.60 12.19
C ALA A 94 -14.20 6.23 12.15
N LEU A 95 -13.46 5.14 12.38
CA LEU A 95 -14.05 3.80 12.49
C LEU A 95 -14.94 3.67 13.73
N ARG A 96 -14.56 4.25 14.89
CA ARG A 96 -15.45 4.33 16.06
C ARG A 96 -16.75 5.05 15.75
N TRP A 97 -16.72 6.17 15.04
CA TRP A 97 -17.94 6.85 14.60
C TRP A 97 -18.82 5.95 13.72
N LYS A 98 -18.24 5.29 12.71
CA LYS A 98 -19.00 4.40 11.80
C LYS A 98 -19.65 3.20 12.47
N ILE A 99 -19.08 2.70 13.57
CA ILE A 99 -19.60 1.53 14.31
C ILE A 99 -20.52 1.93 15.47
N GLU A 100 -20.21 2.99 16.22
CA GLU A 100 -20.95 3.41 17.42
C GLU A 100 -22.00 4.52 17.15
N GLY A 101 -21.89 5.23 16.02
CA GLY A 101 -22.75 6.37 15.67
C GLY A 101 -22.46 7.66 16.46
N ASN A 102 -21.56 7.63 17.46
CA ASN A 102 -21.20 8.78 18.29
C ASN A 102 -20.35 9.79 17.48
N THR A 103 -20.93 10.96 17.19
CA THR A 103 -20.29 11.99 16.35
C THR A 103 -19.05 12.61 16.97
N SER A 104 -18.87 12.57 18.29
CA SER A 104 -17.68 13.13 18.94
C SER A 104 -16.37 12.46 18.53
N TYR A 105 -16.42 11.20 18.05
CA TYR A 105 -15.25 10.56 17.43
C TYR A 105 -14.99 11.11 16.01
N ALA A 106 -16.04 11.41 15.22
CA ALA A 106 -15.90 12.06 13.92
C ALA A 106 -15.44 13.52 14.03
N ASP A 107 -15.91 14.25 15.05
CA ASP A 107 -15.43 15.61 15.38
C ASP A 107 -13.92 15.60 15.66
N ALA A 108 -13.45 14.66 16.48
CA ALA A 108 -12.02 14.51 16.78
C ALA A 108 -11.21 14.08 15.54
N ALA A 109 -11.67 13.08 14.79
CA ALA A 109 -11.00 12.61 13.57
C ALA A 109 -10.91 13.73 12.51
N ALA A 110 -12.01 14.45 12.26
CA ALA A 110 -12.04 15.61 11.37
C ALA A 110 -11.15 16.75 11.88
N THR A 111 -11.06 16.95 13.19
CA THR A 111 -10.15 17.95 13.80
C THR A 111 -8.69 17.59 13.58
N ILE A 112 -8.31 16.31 13.61
CA ILE A 112 -6.97 15.86 13.23
C ILE A 112 -6.69 16.18 11.76
N LEU A 113 -7.52 15.69 10.83
CA LEU A 113 -7.29 15.87 9.39
C LEU A 113 -7.28 17.35 8.99
N ASN A 114 -8.18 18.15 9.56
CA ASN A 114 -8.20 19.61 9.35
C ASN A 114 -6.92 20.27 9.88
N SER A 115 -6.42 19.89 11.06
CA SER A 115 -5.22 20.47 11.67
C SER A 115 -3.95 20.26 10.83
N TRP A 116 -3.82 19.10 10.16
CA TRP A 116 -2.76 18.86 9.18
C TRP A 116 -3.00 19.67 7.90
N SER A 117 -4.24 19.69 7.41
CA SER A 117 -4.63 20.45 6.20
C SER A 117 -4.49 21.98 6.34
N ASP A 118 -4.45 22.51 7.57
CA ASP A 118 -4.20 23.94 7.86
C ASP A 118 -2.71 24.30 8.00
N LYS A 119 -1.80 23.32 8.02
CA LYS A 119 -0.39 23.52 8.39
C LYS A 119 0.63 22.88 7.46
N LEU A 120 0.39 21.65 7.01
CA LEU A 120 1.40 20.83 6.35
C LEU A 120 1.70 21.34 4.95
N THR A 121 2.95 21.74 4.73
CA THR A 121 3.42 22.28 3.45
C THR A 121 4.59 21.50 2.85
N SER A 122 5.26 20.66 3.65
CA SER A 122 6.40 19.86 3.19
C SER A 122 6.50 18.52 3.89
N ILE A 123 7.01 17.52 3.17
CA ILE A 123 7.52 16.27 3.73
C ILE A 123 8.97 16.15 3.26
N GLY A 124 9.89 16.13 4.21
CA GLY A 124 11.31 15.85 4.06
C GLY A 124 12.10 16.69 3.05
N SER A 125 13.31 16.22 2.78
CA SER A 125 14.20 16.74 1.72
C SER A 125 15.23 15.72 1.22
N ASN A 126 15.47 14.63 1.98
CA ASN A 126 16.14 13.41 1.52
C ASN A 126 15.12 12.37 1.03
N ASP A 127 15.57 11.25 0.48
CA ASP A 127 14.70 10.21 -0.13
C ASP A 127 13.61 9.68 0.83
N ASP A 128 13.87 9.60 2.14
CA ASP A 128 12.90 9.15 3.15
C ASP A 128 11.58 9.94 3.18
N GLN A 129 11.54 11.12 2.54
CA GLN A 129 10.30 11.84 2.25
C GLN A 129 9.27 10.97 1.50
N TYR A 130 9.72 10.09 0.60
CA TYR A 130 8.85 9.22 -0.19
C TYR A 130 8.26 8.10 0.66
N LEU A 131 9.00 7.53 1.62
CA LEU A 131 8.44 6.58 2.58
C LEU A 131 7.28 7.21 3.38
N VAL A 132 7.42 8.44 3.87
CA VAL A 132 6.32 9.12 4.58
C VAL A 132 5.16 9.46 3.62
N ALA A 133 5.46 9.94 2.41
CA ALA A 133 4.44 10.29 1.42
C ALA A 133 3.62 9.07 0.95
N GLY A 134 4.21 7.87 0.89
CA GLY A 134 3.52 6.63 0.53
C GLY A 134 2.80 5.96 1.70
N LEU A 135 3.49 5.82 2.84
CA LEU A 135 2.93 5.13 4.00
C LEU A 135 1.80 5.96 4.62
N GLN A 136 2.08 7.15 5.15
CA GLN A 136 1.04 7.98 5.76
C GLN A 136 0.04 8.54 4.73
N GLY A 137 0.41 8.63 3.45
CA GLY A 137 -0.49 9.04 2.38
C GLY A 137 -1.72 8.14 2.24
N HIS A 138 -1.54 6.81 2.19
CA HIS A 138 -2.67 5.88 2.13
C HIS A 138 -3.44 5.80 3.47
N GLU A 139 -2.76 5.87 4.62
CA GLU A 139 -3.42 5.86 5.93
C GLU A 139 -4.38 7.06 6.11
N LEU A 140 -3.90 8.27 5.78
CA LEU A 140 -4.69 9.50 5.86
C LEU A 140 -5.85 9.48 4.88
N ALA A 141 -5.63 9.04 3.63
CA ALA A 141 -6.71 8.93 2.65
C ALA A 141 -7.82 7.97 3.11
N ASN A 142 -7.47 6.84 3.73
CA ASN A 142 -8.43 5.92 4.33
C ASN A 142 -9.21 6.56 5.50
N ALA A 143 -8.56 7.37 6.35
CA ALA A 143 -9.21 8.09 7.44
C ALA A 143 -10.19 9.16 6.93
N GLY A 144 -9.80 9.93 5.90
CA GLY A 144 -10.66 10.95 5.29
C GLY A 144 -11.84 10.35 4.52
N GLU A 145 -11.64 9.21 3.87
CA GLU A 145 -12.69 8.47 3.17
C GLU A 145 -13.76 7.94 4.14
N LEU A 146 -13.36 7.43 5.31
CA LEU A 146 -14.30 7.07 6.38
C LEU A 146 -15.11 8.26 6.92
N LEU A 147 -14.66 9.50 6.72
CA LEU A 147 -15.36 10.73 7.13
C LEU A 147 -16.12 11.43 5.99
N ARG A 148 -16.10 10.91 4.75
CA ARG A 148 -16.68 11.58 3.57
C ARG A 148 -18.17 11.95 3.73
N ASP A 149 -18.92 11.23 4.53
CA ASP A 149 -20.34 11.46 4.87
C ASP A 149 -20.57 12.12 6.23
N TYR A 150 -19.53 12.47 6.99
CA TYR A 150 -19.67 13.31 8.18
C TYR A 150 -19.89 14.78 7.76
N THR A 151 -21.13 15.26 7.81
CA THR A 151 -21.54 16.57 7.27
C THR A 151 -20.60 17.73 7.65
N PRO A 152 -20.19 17.93 8.93
CA PRO A 152 -19.28 19.02 9.27
C PRO A 152 -17.92 18.95 8.57
N PHE A 153 -17.37 17.75 8.37
CA PHE A 153 -16.13 17.55 7.62
C PHE A 153 -16.35 17.70 6.12
N ARG A 154 -17.40 17.09 5.56
CA ARG A 154 -17.77 17.22 4.14
C ARG A 154 -17.89 18.68 3.70
N GLU A 155 -18.55 19.50 4.50
CA GLU A 155 -18.85 20.90 4.15
C GLU A 155 -17.68 21.87 4.39
N ASN A 156 -16.83 21.62 5.40
CA ASN A 156 -15.85 22.61 5.89
C ASN A 156 -14.38 22.13 5.91
N GLY A 157 -14.12 20.85 5.63
CA GLY A 157 -12.79 20.23 5.76
C GLY A 157 -12.33 19.40 4.57
N LEU A 158 -13.22 18.56 4.00
CA LEU A 158 -12.89 17.55 3.00
C LEU A 158 -12.17 18.13 1.78
N ALA A 159 -12.64 19.25 1.22
CA ALA A 159 -12.00 19.89 0.07
C ALA A 159 -10.57 20.38 0.37
N LYS A 160 -10.35 20.95 1.56
CA LYS A 160 -9.02 21.42 2.02
C LYS A 160 -8.08 20.23 2.28
N PHE A 161 -8.61 19.16 2.84
CA PHE A 161 -7.89 17.90 3.03
C PHE A 161 -7.52 17.25 1.69
N GLN A 162 -8.45 17.19 0.73
CA GLN A 162 -8.17 16.76 -0.65
C GLN A 162 -7.05 17.58 -1.29
N THR A 163 -7.04 18.91 -1.15
CA THR A 163 -5.93 19.77 -1.62
C THR A 163 -4.60 19.37 -0.98
N MET A 164 -4.52 19.22 0.35
CA MET A 164 -3.28 18.78 1.03
C MET A 164 -2.81 17.40 0.52
N MET A 165 -3.74 16.45 0.35
CA MET A 165 -3.40 15.11 -0.15
C MET A 165 -2.90 15.15 -1.60
N VAL A 166 -3.40 16.06 -2.45
CA VAL A 166 -2.88 16.24 -3.82
C VAL A 166 -1.50 16.92 -3.80
N ASP A 167 -1.42 18.11 -3.19
CA ASP A 167 -0.28 19.01 -3.32
C ASP A 167 0.97 18.52 -2.57
N VAL A 168 0.80 17.80 -1.44
CA VAL A 168 1.90 17.36 -0.57
C VAL A 168 2.24 15.88 -0.74
N PHE A 169 1.24 15.01 -0.85
CA PHE A 169 1.43 13.55 -0.90
C PHE A 169 1.44 13.03 -2.34
N LEU A 170 0.36 13.20 -3.09
CA LEU A 170 0.22 12.66 -4.45
C LEU A 170 1.30 13.20 -5.39
N ALA A 171 1.63 14.50 -5.29
CA ALA A 171 2.72 15.10 -6.05
C ALA A 171 4.05 14.34 -5.87
N LYS A 172 4.37 13.90 -4.64
CA LYS A 172 5.56 13.08 -4.35
C LYS A 172 5.38 11.63 -4.81
N ASN A 173 4.19 11.04 -4.61
CA ASN A 173 3.91 9.66 -5.04
C ASN A 173 4.08 9.51 -6.57
N ILE A 174 3.54 10.43 -7.36
CA ILE A 174 3.65 10.41 -8.83
C ILE A 174 5.07 10.72 -9.27
N TYR A 175 5.75 11.72 -8.69
CA TYR A 175 7.12 12.08 -9.05
C TYR A 175 8.10 10.89 -8.90
N PHE A 176 7.94 10.08 -7.85
CA PHE A 176 8.70 8.86 -7.62
C PHE A 176 8.27 7.72 -8.55
N LEU A 177 6.97 7.50 -8.75
CA LEU A 177 6.49 6.44 -9.66
C LEU A 177 6.79 6.74 -11.15
N GLU A 178 6.97 8.01 -11.54
CA GLU A 178 7.46 8.40 -12.87
C GLU A 178 9.01 8.43 -12.96
N HIS A 179 9.71 8.04 -11.89
CA HIS A 179 11.17 7.98 -11.77
C HIS A 179 11.87 9.31 -12.08
N LEU A 180 11.33 10.40 -11.55
CA LEU A 180 11.81 11.77 -11.81
C LEU A 180 12.86 12.24 -10.79
N ASP A 181 13.09 11.52 -9.69
CA ASP A 181 14.16 11.90 -8.76
C ASP A 181 15.56 11.60 -9.35
N GLY A 182 16.53 12.43 -8.99
CA GLY A 182 17.94 12.20 -9.32
C GLY A 182 18.51 10.97 -8.62
N SER A 183 17.94 10.55 -7.49
CA SER A 183 18.28 9.26 -6.88
C SER A 183 17.87 8.09 -7.76
N GLU A 184 16.74 8.14 -8.47
CA GLU A 184 16.17 7.05 -9.27
C GLU A 184 16.88 6.74 -10.61
N HIS A 185 18.10 7.26 -10.81
CA HIS A 185 18.97 6.97 -11.96
C HIS A 185 19.18 5.45 -12.25
N ASN A 186 18.95 4.58 -11.27
CA ASN A 186 18.62 3.18 -11.47
C ASN A 186 17.23 2.89 -10.88
N VAL A 187 16.25 2.81 -11.78
CA VAL A 187 14.81 2.56 -11.52
C VAL A 187 14.53 1.39 -10.59
N LYS A 188 15.34 0.32 -10.63
CA LYS A 188 15.09 -0.88 -9.79
C LYS A 188 15.85 -0.89 -8.48
N HIS A 189 16.55 0.18 -8.10
CA HIS A 189 17.41 0.14 -6.93
C HIS A 189 16.67 0.34 -5.60
N PHE A 190 15.59 1.14 -5.59
CA PHE A 190 14.76 1.29 -4.40
C PHE A 190 14.05 -0.02 -4.07
N PHE A 191 14.00 -0.36 -2.79
CA PHE A 191 13.40 -1.60 -2.33
C PHE A 191 11.86 -1.56 -2.48
N ALA A 192 11.24 -2.71 -2.77
CA ALA A 192 9.83 -2.80 -3.17
C ALA A 192 8.86 -2.03 -2.25
N ASN A 193 9.06 -2.06 -0.93
CA ASN A 193 8.22 -1.31 0.02
C ASN A 193 8.10 0.20 -0.30
N TRP A 194 9.13 0.81 -0.90
CA TRP A 194 9.15 2.23 -1.25
C TRP A 194 8.10 2.57 -2.30
N GLU A 195 8.12 1.86 -3.43
CA GLU A 195 7.17 2.08 -4.53
C GLU A 195 5.79 1.49 -4.24
N LEU A 196 5.72 0.33 -3.55
CA LEU A 196 4.44 -0.23 -3.11
C LEU A 196 3.68 0.75 -2.21
N ALA A 197 4.38 1.48 -1.33
CA ALA A 197 3.78 2.56 -0.55
C ALA A 197 3.28 3.72 -1.43
N GLN A 198 4.01 4.09 -2.49
CA GLN A 198 3.55 5.12 -3.43
C GLN A 198 2.30 4.67 -4.20
N VAL A 199 2.26 3.41 -4.67
CA VAL A 199 1.09 2.83 -5.37
C VAL A 199 -0.13 2.80 -4.46
N ALA A 200 0.05 2.35 -3.20
CA ALA A 200 -1.01 2.35 -2.19
C ALA A 200 -1.58 3.76 -1.95
N SER A 201 -0.71 4.77 -1.81
CA SER A 201 -1.09 6.17 -1.61
C SER A 201 -1.74 6.79 -2.83
N ALA A 202 -1.14 6.67 -4.02
CA ALA A 202 -1.69 7.22 -5.26
C ALA A 202 -3.08 6.63 -5.55
N MET A 203 -3.27 5.32 -5.38
CA MET A 203 -4.57 4.67 -5.49
C MET A 203 -5.57 5.21 -4.45
N ALA A 204 -5.15 5.37 -3.19
CA ALA A 204 -6.01 5.85 -2.12
C ALA A 204 -6.46 7.31 -2.34
N ILE A 205 -5.53 8.18 -2.72
CA ILE A 205 -5.80 9.59 -3.02
C ILE A 205 -6.62 9.72 -4.31
N GLY A 206 -6.42 8.84 -5.30
CA GLY A 206 -7.26 8.77 -6.51
C GLY A 206 -8.75 8.59 -6.19
N VAL A 207 -9.10 7.64 -5.32
CA VAL A 207 -10.49 7.47 -4.83
C VAL A 207 -10.92 8.66 -3.96
N LEU A 208 -10.07 9.11 -3.02
CA LEU A 208 -10.38 10.23 -2.13
C LEU A 208 -10.74 11.51 -2.90
N THR A 209 -10.11 11.74 -4.06
CA THR A 209 -10.25 12.97 -4.87
C THR A 209 -11.17 12.79 -6.08
N ASP A 210 -11.86 11.65 -6.18
CA ASP A 210 -12.72 11.30 -7.32
C ASP A 210 -11.98 11.32 -8.68
N ASN A 211 -10.67 11.08 -8.64
CA ASN A 211 -9.75 11.17 -9.76
C ASN A 211 -9.43 9.79 -10.36
N THR A 212 -10.26 9.40 -11.33
CA THR A 212 -10.10 8.15 -12.10
C THR A 212 -8.76 8.07 -12.85
N THR A 213 -8.16 9.19 -13.26
CA THR A 213 -6.86 9.19 -13.96
C THR A 213 -5.75 8.70 -13.04
N THR A 214 -5.69 9.22 -11.81
CA THR A 214 -4.72 8.82 -10.79
C THR A 214 -4.92 7.38 -10.32
N PHE A 215 -6.18 6.95 -10.14
CA PHE A 215 -6.46 5.54 -9.81
C PHE A 215 -6.02 4.60 -10.93
N ASN A 216 -6.34 4.91 -12.19
CA ASN A 216 -5.92 4.10 -13.34
C ASN A 216 -4.40 4.07 -13.51
N PHE A 217 -3.70 5.17 -13.24
CA PHE A 217 -2.23 5.20 -13.20
C PHE A 217 -1.68 4.24 -12.15
N ALA A 218 -2.20 4.26 -10.92
CA ALA A 218 -1.73 3.34 -9.86
C ALA A 218 -2.03 1.86 -10.18
N VAL A 219 -3.18 1.57 -10.79
CA VAL A 219 -3.54 0.23 -11.27
C VAL A 219 -2.64 -0.23 -12.42
N ASP A 220 -2.34 0.64 -13.39
CA ASP A 220 -1.43 0.30 -14.50
C ASP A 220 0.01 0.14 -14.01
N TYR A 221 0.49 1.01 -13.12
CA TYR A 221 1.82 0.89 -12.54
C TYR A 221 2.01 -0.43 -11.78
N PHE A 222 1.04 -0.81 -10.94
CA PHE A 222 1.05 -2.11 -10.28
C PHE A 222 1.15 -3.29 -11.27
N LYS A 223 0.49 -3.17 -12.43
CA LYS A 223 0.43 -4.23 -13.46
C LYS A 223 1.67 -4.28 -14.36
N ASN A 224 2.21 -3.12 -14.72
CA ASN A 224 3.08 -2.90 -15.89
C ASN A 224 4.27 -1.95 -15.64
N GLY A 225 4.40 -1.35 -14.45
CA GLY A 225 5.43 -0.36 -14.12
C GLY A 225 6.87 -0.87 -14.20
N SER A 226 7.82 0.05 -14.32
CA SER A 226 9.24 -0.25 -14.52
C SER A 226 10.00 -0.60 -13.24
N GLY A 227 9.64 0.02 -12.12
CA GLY A 227 10.26 -0.16 -10.81
C GLY A 227 9.66 -1.31 -9.99
N ASN A 228 10.10 -1.44 -8.74
CA ASN A 228 9.79 -2.55 -7.85
C ASN A 228 8.37 -2.52 -7.24
N GLY A 229 7.59 -1.45 -7.45
CA GLY A 229 6.16 -1.39 -7.12
C GLY A 229 5.26 -2.16 -8.10
N ALA A 230 5.77 -2.50 -9.28
CA ALA A 230 5.08 -3.38 -10.22
C ALA A 230 5.18 -4.85 -9.76
N ILE A 231 4.08 -5.60 -9.82
CA ILE A 231 3.97 -6.94 -9.20
C ILE A 231 4.96 -7.99 -9.73
N ASN A 232 5.44 -7.84 -10.97
CA ASN A 232 6.47 -8.70 -11.56
C ASN A 232 7.88 -8.45 -10.99
N ASN A 233 8.09 -7.29 -10.37
CA ASN A 233 9.33 -6.89 -9.72
C ASN A 233 9.23 -7.02 -8.19
N ALA A 234 8.07 -6.75 -7.59
CA ALA A 234 7.81 -6.98 -6.16
C ALA A 234 7.88 -8.48 -5.77
N VAL A 235 7.46 -9.37 -6.67
CA VAL A 235 7.60 -10.83 -6.53
C VAL A 235 8.33 -11.33 -7.78
N THR A 236 9.65 -11.48 -7.71
CA THR A 236 10.56 -11.56 -8.86
C THR A 236 10.50 -12.90 -9.59
N ASN A 237 10.73 -14.00 -8.86
CA ASN A 237 10.94 -15.34 -9.41
C ASN A 237 9.82 -16.28 -8.95
N ILE A 238 9.46 -17.27 -9.79
CA ILE A 238 8.63 -18.39 -9.36
C ILE A 238 9.54 -19.61 -9.19
N VAL A 239 9.63 -20.11 -7.97
CA VAL A 239 10.38 -21.32 -7.59
C VAL A 239 9.41 -22.45 -7.24
N GLN A 240 9.93 -23.65 -6.97
CA GLN A 240 9.12 -24.80 -6.56
C GLN A 240 9.28 -25.07 -5.06
N GLU A 241 8.18 -25.30 -4.34
CA GLU A 241 8.18 -25.79 -2.97
C GLU A 241 8.90 -27.16 -2.89
N PRO A 242 9.97 -27.32 -2.08
CA PRO A 242 10.78 -28.54 -2.07
C PRO A 242 10.02 -29.83 -1.75
N ASP A 243 8.96 -29.75 -0.96
CA ASP A 243 8.21 -30.93 -0.47
C ASP A 243 7.06 -31.36 -1.40
N THR A 244 6.63 -30.48 -2.32
CA THR A 244 5.37 -30.65 -3.08
C THR A 244 5.47 -30.37 -4.58
N GLY A 245 6.46 -29.57 -5.01
CA GLY A 245 6.54 -29.03 -6.37
C GLY A 245 5.58 -27.86 -6.66
N ASN A 246 4.80 -27.39 -5.67
CA ASN A 246 3.90 -26.24 -5.83
C ASN A 246 4.69 -24.96 -6.18
N PRO A 247 4.14 -24.04 -7.00
CA PRO A 247 4.79 -22.76 -7.27
C PRO A 247 4.78 -21.86 -6.02
N LEU A 248 5.92 -21.28 -5.69
CA LEU A 248 6.11 -20.22 -4.69
C LEU A 248 6.74 -19.00 -5.38
N GLY A 249 6.43 -17.79 -4.93
CA GLY A 249 6.96 -16.54 -5.49
C GLY A 249 8.01 -15.90 -4.58
N GLN A 250 9.25 -15.77 -5.03
CA GLN A 250 10.27 -15.04 -4.26
C GLN A 250 9.93 -13.55 -4.21
N GLY A 251 9.76 -13.00 -3.01
CA GLY A 251 9.65 -11.55 -2.79
C GLY A 251 10.96 -10.82 -3.10
N GLN A 252 10.87 -9.56 -3.51
CA GLN A 252 12.03 -8.74 -3.88
C GLN A 252 13.01 -8.60 -2.70
N GLU A 253 12.50 -8.37 -1.48
CA GLU A 253 13.30 -8.07 -0.29
C GLU A 253 13.77 -9.29 0.50
N GLU A 254 13.46 -10.51 0.04
CA GLU A 254 13.80 -11.77 0.73
C GLU A 254 15.31 -11.92 0.99
N GLY A 255 16.17 -11.41 0.10
CA GLY A 255 17.62 -11.38 0.27
C GLY A 255 18.13 -10.30 1.25
N ARG A 256 17.30 -9.30 1.57
CA ARG A 256 17.62 -8.18 2.47
C ARG A 256 17.31 -8.56 3.92
N ASP A 257 16.04 -8.59 4.28
CA ASP A 257 15.53 -9.01 5.59
C ASP A 257 14.01 -9.25 5.54
N GLN A 258 13.54 -10.06 6.49
CA GLN A 258 12.15 -10.50 6.57
C GLN A 258 11.21 -9.44 7.18
N GLY A 259 11.73 -8.43 7.88
CA GLY A 259 10.94 -7.35 8.46
C GLY A 259 10.40 -6.37 7.41
N HIS A 260 11.14 -6.18 6.33
CA HIS A 260 10.72 -5.41 5.15
C HIS A 260 9.97 -6.28 4.13
N SER A 261 10.34 -7.54 3.92
CA SER A 261 9.50 -8.42 3.08
C SER A 261 8.10 -8.64 3.67
N ALA A 262 7.96 -8.64 5.00
CA ALA A 262 6.65 -8.58 5.66
C ALA A 262 5.85 -7.30 5.35
N LEU A 263 6.54 -6.16 5.12
CA LEU A 263 5.91 -4.89 4.72
C LEU A 263 5.44 -4.94 3.26
N ASP A 264 6.21 -5.55 2.36
CA ASP A 264 5.79 -5.76 0.96
C ASP A 264 4.42 -6.46 0.92
N PHE A 265 4.25 -7.58 1.63
CA PHE A 265 2.99 -8.33 1.61
C PHE A 265 1.84 -7.60 2.31
N ALA A 266 2.12 -6.79 3.34
CA ALA A 266 1.13 -5.90 3.94
C ALA A 266 0.65 -4.82 2.95
N LEU A 267 1.56 -4.17 2.23
CA LEU A 267 1.26 -3.15 1.22
C LEU A 267 0.57 -3.75 -0.02
N LEU A 268 0.98 -4.94 -0.47
CA LEU A 268 0.29 -5.69 -1.52
C LEU A 268 -1.15 -6.05 -1.13
N GLY A 269 -1.39 -6.40 0.13
CA GLY A 269 -2.73 -6.56 0.70
C GLY A 269 -3.55 -5.26 0.66
N VAL A 270 -2.94 -4.13 1.04
CA VAL A 270 -3.56 -2.80 0.98
C VAL A 270 -3.94 -2.41 -0.45
N ILE A 271 -3.00 -2.48 -1.41
CA ILE A 271 -3.22 -2.16 -2.82
C ILE A 271 -4.35 -3.01 -3.40
N ALA A 272 -4.31 -4.32 -3.19
CA ALA A 272 -5.29 -5.23 -3.76
C ALA A 272 -6.69 -5.07 -3.13
N GLN A 273 -6.77 -4.76 -1.83
CA GLN A 273 -8.06 -4.53 -1.15
C GLN A 273 -8.71 -3.19 -1.56
N GLN A 274 -7.91 -2.13 -1.71
CA GLN A 274 -8.40 -0.84 -2.24
C GLN A 274 -8.90 -0.98 -3.68
N ALA A 275 -8.17 -1.71 -4.54
CA ALA A 275 -8.61 -1.97 -5.91
C ALA A 275 -9.87 -2.85 -5.98
N TRP A 276 -9.94 -3.90 -5.16
CA TRP A 276 -11.09 -4.81 -5.10
C TRP A 276 -12.38 -4.11 -4.69
N ASN A 277 -12.31 -3.20 -3.71
CA ASN A 277 -13.46 -2.40 -3.28
C ASN A 277 -13.90 -1.34 -4.32
N GLN A 278 -13.14 -1.19 -5.42
CA GLN A 278 -13.52 -0.43 -6.62
C GLN A 278 -13.77 -1.33 -7.85
N GLY A 279 -13.80 -2.66 -7.68
CA GLY A 279 -14.11 -3.63 -8.73
C GLY A 279 -12.92 -4.17 -9.55
N GLU A 280 -11.68 -3.85 -9.19
CA GLU A 280 -10.46 -4.29 -9.88
C GLU A 280 -9.76 -5.43 -9.13
N ASP A 281 -9.68 -6.61 -9.75
CA ASP A 281 -9.28 -7.87 -9.10
C ASP A 281 -7.76 -8.11 -9.14
N LEU A 282 -7.01 -7.24 -8.46
CA LEU A 282 -5.55 -7.36 -8.35
C LEU A 282 -5.09 -8.62 -7.59
N PHE A 283 -5.94 -9.18 -6.72
CA PHE A 283 -5.70 -10.48 -6.08
C PHE A 283 -5.67 -11.65 -7.09
N SER A 284 -6.42 -11.58 -8.19
CA SER A 284 -6.37 -12.62 -9.24
C SER A 284 -5.32 -12.34 -10.32
N TYR A 285 -4.84 -11.08 -10.41
CA TYR A 285 -3.90 -10.66 -11.44
C TYR A 285 -2.61 -11.49 -11.44
N ASN A 286 -2.07 -11.72 -12.64
CA ASN A 286 -0.84 -12.48 -12.88
C ASN A 286 -0.82 -13.85 -12.17
N ASN A 287 -1.91 -14.62 -12.32
CA ASN A 287 -2.12 -15.93 -11.67
C ASN A 287 -2.10 -15.87 -10.13
N SER A 288 -2.65 -14.81 -9.52
CA SER A 288 -2.54 -14.50 -8.09
C SER A 288 -1.09 -14.40 -7.60
N ARG A 289 -0.28 -13.57 -8.28
CA ARG A 289 1.15 -13.38 -7.97
C ARG A 289 1.40 -12.97 -6.52
N ILE A 290 0.51 -12.18 -5.92
CA ILE A 290 0.54 -11.83 -4.49
C ILE A 290 0.42 -13.08 -3.59
N LEU A 291 -0.49 -14.03 -3.90
CA LEU A 291 -0.61 -15.28 -3.13
C LEU A 291 0.65 -16.15 -3.24
N LEU A 292 1.25 -16.24 -4.44
CA LEU A 292 2.49 -17.00 -4.63
C LEU A 292 3.62 -16.43 -3.73
N GLY A 293 3.71 -15.10 -3.63
CA GLY A 293 4.62 -14.44 -2.70
C GLY A 293 4.28 -14.65 -1.23
N ALA A 294 3.01 -14.48 -0.86
CA ALA A 294 2.54 -14.68 0.51
C ALA A 294 2.82 -16.11 1.01
N GLU A 295 2.62 -17.14 0.18
CA GLU A 295 2.96 -18.53 0.53
C GLU A 295 4.48 -18.74 0.71
N TYR A 296 5.33 -18.13 -0.13
CA TYR A 296 6.79 -18.20 -0.02
C TYR A 296 7.26 -17.62 1.33
N PHE A 297 6.90 -16.35 1.59
CA PHE A 297 7.28 -15.63 2.80
C PHE A 297 6.76 -16.34 4.06
N ALA A 298 5.49 -16.71 4.05
CA ALA A 298 4.86 -17.40 5.17
C ALA A 298 5.58 -18.72 5.47
N ARG A 299 5.90 -19.52 4.44
CA ARG A 299 6.62 -20.79 4.59
C ARG A 299 8.01 -20.58 5.19
N TYR A 300 8.77 -19.59 4.70
CA TYR A 300 10.11 -19.31 5.21
C TYR A 300 10.11 -18.85 6.67
N ASN A 301 9.21 -17.94 7.04
CA ASN A 301 9.11 -17.39 8.39
C ASN A 301 8.44 -18.33 9.41
N LEU A 302 7.73 -19.37 8.94
CA LEU A 302 7.33 -20.51 9.77
C LEU A 302 8.47 -21.53 10.01
N GLY A 303 9.69 -21.25 9.53
CA GLY A 303 10.89 -22.04 9.80
C GLY A 303 11.20 -23.16 8.80
N TYR A 304 10.63 -23.10 7.59
CA TYR A 304 10.86 -24.08 6.52
C TYR A 304 11.76 -23.49 5.41
N GLU A 305 12.63 -24.29 4.80
CA GLU A 305 13.62 -23.78 3.82
C GLU A 305 13.05 -23.67 2.41
N VAL A 306 13.12 -22.48 1.80
CA VAL A 306 12.64 -22.18 0.45
C VAL A 306 13.82 -22.02 -0.52
N PRO A 307 13.70 -22.37 -1.81
CA PRO A 307 14.74 -22.09 -2.80
C PRO A 307 14.83 -20.59 -3.06
N PHE A 308 16.04 -20.05 -3.10
CA PHE A 308 16.31 -18.65 -3.44
C PHE A 308 17.09 -18.55 -4.74
N GLU A 309 16.54 -17.85 -5.72
CA GLU A 309 17.21 -17.46 -6.96
C GLU A 309 18.03 -16.18 -6.71
N PRO A 310 19.34 -16.16 -7.01
CA PRO A 310 20.19 -15.00 -6.79
C PRO A 310 19.63 -13.71 -7.43
N TYR A 311 19.48 -12.67 -6.62
CA TYR A 311 18.80 -11.43 -6.99
C TYR A 311 19.72 -10.21 -6.88
N THR A 312 19.49 -9.21 -7.74
CA THR A 312 20.11 -7.88 -7.61
C THR A 312 19.13 -6.78 -7.99
N ASN A 313 19.17 -5.68 -7.23
CA ASN A 313 18.48 -4.43 -7.53
C ASN A 313 19.35 -3.47 -8.40
N GLY A 314 20.52 -3.94 -8.85
CA GLY A 314 21.51 -3.18 -9.62
C GLY A 314 22.52 -2.38 -8.78
N LEU A 315 22.35 -2.29 -7.46
CA LEU A 315 23.35 -1.72 -6.52
C LEU A 315 23.86 -2.76 -5.50
N VAL A 316 22.95 -3.59 -4.99
CA VAL A 316 23.19 -4.68 -4.03
C VAL A 316 22.84 -6.01 -4.71
N SER A 317 23.55 -7.07 -4.34
CA SER A 317 23.32 -8.43 -4.84
C SER A 317 23.23 -9.41 -3.68
N TYR A 318 22.31 -10.35 -3.76
CA TYR A 318 22.06 -11.39 -2.77
C TYR A 318 22.15 -12.76 -3.45
N THR A 319 22.90 -13.69 -2.85
CA THR A 319 23.07 -15.07 -3.34
C THR A 319 22.30 -16.09 -2.49
N GLU A 320 21.71 -15.64 -1.39
CA GLU A 320 20.95 -16.45 -0.43
C GLU A 320 19.84 -15.60 0.19
N ILE A 321 18.83 -16.27 0.75
CA ILE A 321 17.73 -15.63 1.49
C ILE A 321 18.22 -15.16 2.87
N SER A 322 17.81 -13.98 3.30
CA SER A 322 18.23 -13.41 4.58
C SER A 322 17.54 -14.09 5.76
N SER A 323 18.30 -14.44 6.79
CA SER A 323 17.75 -14.84 8.09
C SER A 323 17.45 -13.64 9.01
N GLY A 324 17.70 -12.40 8.56
CA GLY A 324 17.42 -11.19 9.31
C GLY A 324 15.91 -11.06 9.58
N SER A 325 15.53 -10.91 10.85
CA SER A 325 14.12 -10.89 11.31
C SER A 325 13.28 -12.12 10.93
N ARG A 326 13.90 -13.26 10.59
CA ARG A 326 13.17 -14.47 10.21
C ARG A 326 12.29 -14.97 11.37
N GLY A 327 10.98 -15.00 11.15
CA GLY A 327 9.98 -15.38 12.14
C GLY A 327 9.45 -14.24 13.02
N ASP A 328 9.94 -13.01 12.85
CA ASP A 328 9.27 -11.83 13.39
C ASP A 328 7.89 -11.68 12.71
N THR A 329 6.85 -11.38 13.49
CA THR A 329 5.49 -11.19 12.96
C THR A 329 5.16 -9.72 12.72
N ARG A 330 4.54 -9.43 11.57
CA ARG A 330 3.81 -8.19 11.26
C ARG A 330 2.32 -8.54 11.09
N TRP A 331 1.42 -7.57 11.26
CA TRP A 331 -0.01 -7.70 10.92
C TRP A 331 -0.27 -7.53 9.41
N ALA A 332 -1.54 -7.38 9.01
CA ALA A 332 -2.04 -7.34 7.63
C ALA A 332 -2.00 -8.68 6.84
N TRP A 333 -2.02 -9.81 7.54
CA TRP A 333 -2.13 -11.15 6.94
C TRP A 333 -3.57 -11.62 6.79
N GLU A 334 -4.48 -11.04 7.58
CA GLU A 334 -5.87 -11.44 7.61
C GLU A 334 -6.65 -11.06 6.33
N VAL A 335 -6.27 -9.97 5.68
CA VAL A 335 -6.81 -9.59 4.35
C VAL A 335 -6.45 -10.64 3.29
N LEU A 336 -5.20 -11.11 3.29
CA LEU A 336 -4.70 -12.12 2.34
C LEU A 336 -5.43 -13.45 2.53
N TYR A 337 -5.52 -13.93 3.77
CA TYR A 337 -6.23 -15.17 4.10
C TYR A 337 -7.71 -15.11 3.72
N ASN A 338 -8.46 -14.10 4.19
CA ASN A 338 -9.90 -14.03 3.93
C ASN A 338 -10.20 -13.86 2.44
N HIS A 339 -9.39 -13.07 1.72
CA HIS A 339 -9.59 -12.89 0.29
C HIS A 339 -9.31 -14.18 -0.52
N TYR A 340 -8.17 -14.85 -0.27
CA TYR A 340 -7.81 -16.04 -1.04
C TYR A 340 -8.58 -17.30 -0.61
N VAL A 341 -8.66 -17.58 0.68
CA VAL A 341 -9.25 -18.83 1.21
C VAL A 341 -10.77 -18.69 1.31
N MET A 342 -11.26 -17.67 2.02
CA MET A 342 -12.69 -17.58 2.37
C MET A 342 -13.54 -17.10 1.19
N ILE A 343 -13.12 -16.02 0.49
CA ILE A 343 -13.84 -15.51 -0.69
C ILE A 343 -13.55 -16.39 -1.92
N LYS A 344 -12.28 -16.53 -2.33
CA LYS A 344 -11.90 -17.18 -3.60
C LYS A 344 -11.71 -18.71 -3.53
N GLY A 345 -11.78 -19.34 -2.35
CA GLY A 345 -11.69 -20.80 -2.21
C GLY A 345 -10.33 -21.40 -2.60
N LYS A 346 -9.26 -20.61 -2.61
CA LYS A 346 -7.90 -21.06 -2.92
C LYS A 346 -7.32 -21.87 -1.76
N GLN A 347 -6.44 -22.80 -2.08
CA GLN A 347 -5.55 -23.41 -1.09
C GLN A 347 -4.40 -22.44 -0.82
N ALA A 348 -4.22 -22.05 0.44
CA ALA A 348 -3.15 -21.16 0.91
C ALA A 348 -2.59 -21.68 2.26
N PRO A 349 -2.01 -22.91 2.28
CA PRO A 349 -1.63 -23.59 3.52
C PRO A 349 -0.61 -22.83 4.36
N TRP A 350 0.30 -22.07 3.75
CA TRP A 350 1.31 -21.32 4.48
C TRP A 350 0.79 -19.99 5.00
N THR A 351 0.05 -19.22 4.19
CA THR A 351 -0.68 -18.01 4.60
C THR A 351 -1.63 -18.32 5.77
N THR A 352 -2.33 -19.45 5.73
CA THR A 352 -3.23 -19.92 6.80
C THR A 352 -2.46 -20.19 8.11
N LYS A 353 -1.34 -20.91 8.03
CA LYS A 353 -0.48 -21.16 9.21
C LYS A 353 0.13 -19.87 9.76
N TYR A 354 0.49 -18.92 8.89
CA TYR A 354 1.10 -17.66 9.31
C TYR A 354 0.08 -16.72 9.95
N LEU A 355 -1.15 -16.63 9.45
CA LEU A 355 -2.24 -15.91 10.15
C LEU A 355 -2.50 -16.52 11.54
N ASN A 356 -2.56 -17.84 11.66
CA ASN A 356 -2.66 -18.49 12.98
C ASN A 356 -1.46 -18.12 13.87
N LYS A 357 -0.26 -17.95 13.28
CA LYS A 357 0.92 -17.52 14.02
C LYS A 357 0.89 -16.05 14.46
N THR A 358 0.33 -15.14 13.66
CA THR A 358 0.12 -13.75 14.10
C THR A 358 -0.92 -13.67 15.21
N TYR A 359 -2.01 -14.46 15.14
CA TYR A 359 -2.97 -14.59 16.24
C TYR A 359 -2.33 -15.10 17.54
N GLU A 360 -1.46 -16.12 17.49
CA GLU A 360 -0.69 -16.57 18.66
C GLU A 360 0.13 -15.44 19.29
N THR A 361 0.80 -14.62 18.47
CA THR A 361 1.66 -13.53 18.95
C THR A 361 0.85 -12.35 19.51
N TYR A 362 -0.27 -11.99 18.89
CA TYR A 362 -1.04 -10.79 19.23
C TYR A 362 -2.24 -11.02 20.17
N GLY A 363 -2.52 -12.27 20.57
CA GLY A 363 -3.52 -12.59 21.59
C GLY A 363 -4.89 -13.00 21.06
N GLY A 364 -4.96 -13.56 19.85
CA GLY A 364 -6.17 -14.17 19.27
C GLY A 364 -6.88 -13.33 18.20
N PHE A 365 -6.31 -12.19 17.80
CA PHE A 365 -6.82 -11.34 16.72
C PHE A 365 -5.67 -10.54 16.09
N GLU A 366 -5.88 -10.02 14.88
CA GLU A 366 -4.95 -9.13 14.19
C GLU A 366 -5.12 -7.67 14.69
N PRO A 367 -4.04 -7.03 15.18
CA PRO A 367 -4.05 -5.65 15.65
C PRO A 367 -3.81 -4.63 14.51
N GLY A 368 -3.57 -3.37 14.85
CA GLY A 368 -3.22 -2.33 13.89
C GLY A 368 -2.49 -1.13 14.50
N SER A 369 -2.25 -0.10 13.67
CA SER A 369 -1.45 1.09 14.01
C SER A 369 -1.86 1.69 15.37
N GLY A 370 -0.89 1.97 16.23
CA GLY A 370 -1.13 2.58 17.54
C GLY A 370 -1.52 1.65 18.70
N SER A 371 -1.64 0.33 18.47
CA SER A 371 -1.98 -0.64 19.53
C SER A 371 -0.80 -1.44 20.10
N PHE A 372 0.33 -1.50 19.39
CA PHE A 372 1.57 -2.17 19.82
C PHE A 372 2.80 -1.28 19.60
N GLY A 373 3.88 -1.57 20.34
CA GLY A 373 5.19 -0.96 20.13
C GLY A 373 5.35 0.45 20.68
N SER A 374 6.37 1.16 20.18
CA SER A 374 6.68 2.54 20.55
C SER A 374 6.12 3.50 19.50
N HIS A 375 5.48 4.58 19.95
CA HIS A 375 4.97 5.63 19.07
C HIS A 375 6.05 6.30 18.20
N LYS A 376 7.34 6.18 18.56
CA LYS A 376 8.49 6.70 17.80
C LYS A 376 9.10 5.71 16.80
N VAL A 377 8.55 4.49 16.65
CA VAL A 377 9.08 3.47 15.74
C VAL A 377 8.08 3.25 14.61
N SER A 378 8.42 3.71 13.41
CA SER A 378 7.57 3.65 12.20
C SER A 378 7.07 2.24 11.87
N GLY A 379 7.83 1.19 12.19
CA GLY A 379 7.45 -0.21 11.98
C GLY A 379 6.07 -0.61 12.54
N TYR A 380 5.58 0.08 13.58
CA TYR A 380 4.25 -0.14 14.18
C TYR A 380 3.14 0.77 13.59
N TYR A 381 3.47 1.51 12.53
CA TYR A 381 2.65 2.52 11.86
C TYR A 381 2.94 2.60 10.34
N ASP A 382 3.51 1.56 9.72
CA ASP A 382 3.67 1.52 8.26
C ASP A 382 2.34 1.15 7.56
N THR A 383 1.39 0.50 8.26
CA THR A 383 0.07 0.10 7.74
C THR A 383 -0.99 0.02 8.86
N LEU A 384 -2.20 0.52 8.57
CA LEU A 384 -3.32 0.63 9.53
C LEU A 384 -3.69 -0.68 10.26
N GLY A 385 -3.58 -1.84 9.60
CA GLY A 385 -3.93 -3.15 10.18
C GLY A 385 -5.43 -3.33 10.43
N TRP A 386 -5.78 -3.79 11.63
CA TRP A 386 -7.16 -4.08 12.09
C TRP A 386 -7.90 -5.19 11.35
N GLY A 387 -7.19 -6.15 10.77
CA GLY A 387 -7.78 -7.15 9.89
C GLY A 387 -8.84 -8.04 10.50
N THR A 388 -8.85 -8.28 11.81
CA THR A 388 -9.94 -9.03 12.46
C THR A 388 -11.25 -8.24 12.48
N LEU A 389 -11.19 -6.92 12.63
CA LEU A 389 -12.37 -6.06 12.51
C LEU A 389 -12.79 -5.96 11.03
N LEU A 390 -11.82 -5.62 10.18
CA LEU A 390 -12.07 -5.18 8.81
C LEU A 390 -12.25 -6.32 7.81
N TYR A 391 -11.65 -7.49 8.00
CA TYR A 391 -11.61 -8.56 6.98
C TYR A 391 -12.02 -9.96 7.47
N HIS A 392 -12.11 -10.24 8.78
CA HIS A 392 -12.52 -11.58 9.25
C HIS A 392 -13.91 -11.96 8.71
N LEU A 393 -13.97 -13.13 8.07
CA LEU A 393 -15.19 -13.78 7.59
C LEU A 393 -15.34 -15.14 8.25
N ASN A 394 -16.56 -15.50 8.64
CA ASN A 394 -16.94 -16.89 8.90
C ASN A 394 -17.74 -17.47 7.72
N GLU A 395 -18.13 -18.75 7.81
CA GLU A 395 -18.90 -19.43 6.76
C GLU A 395 -20.21 -18.72 6.40
N THR A 396 -20.89 -18.10 7.36
CA THR A 396 -22.15 -17.35 7.11
C THR A 396 -21.93 -16.03 6.37
N ASP A 397 -20.77 -15.39 6.55
CA ASP A 397 -20.41 -14.19 5.78
C ASP A 397 -20.11 -14.58 4.32
N VAL A 398 -19.34 -15.67 4.13
CA VAL A 398 -19.02 -16.21 2.79
C VAL A 398 -20.27 -16.68 2.05
N ALA A 399 -21.24 -17.31 2.74
CA ALA A 399 -22.52 -17.68 2.14
C ALA A 399 -23.28 -16.43 1.64
N SER A 400 -23.36 -15.39 2.47
CA SER A 400 -24.02 -14.12 2.14
C SER A 400 -23.41 -13.44 0.91
N LEU A 401 -22.07 -13.48 0.75
CA LEU A 401 -21.35 -12.95 -0.42
C LEU A 401 -21.62 -13.75 -1.71
N ARG A 402 -21.92 -15.05 -1.60
CA ARG A 402 -22.27 -15.91 -2.75
C ARG A 402 -23.74 -15.73 -3.17
N GLU A 403 -24.63 -15.51 -2.21
CA GLU A 403 -26.04 -15.20 -2.47
C GLU A 403 -26.21 -13.83 -3.15
N SER A 404 -25.45 -12.81 -2.72
CA SER A 404 -25.51 -11.49 -3.36
C SER A 404 -25.02 -11.51 -4.82
N THR A 405 -23.90 -12.19 -5.11
CA THR A 405 -23.37 -12.31 -6.48
C THR A 405 -24.29 -13.12 -7.41
N THR A 406 -24.96 -14.17 -6.91
CA THR A 406 -25.96 -14.90 -7.69
C THR A 406 -27.24 -14.09 -7.93
N SER A 407 -27.67 -13.28 -6.95
CA SER A 407 -28.80 -12.35 -7.10
C SER A 407 -28.54 -11.29 -8.18
N THR A 408 -27.39 -10.62 -8.14
CA THR A 408 -26.98 -9.62 -9.16
C THR A 408 -26.83 -10.25 -10.56
N SER A 409 -26.37 -11.51 -10.63
CA SER A 409 -26.31 -12.25 -11.90
C SER A 409 -27.70 -12.59 -12.45
N ALA A 410 -28.68 -12.83 -11.59
CA ALA A 410 -30.07 -13.11 -11.98
C ALA A 410 -30.81 -11.86 -12.45
N THR A 411 -30.62 -10.71 -11.79
CA THR A 411 -31.20 -9.44 -12.23
C THR A 411 -30.65 -9.01 -13.59
N HIS A 412 -29.34 -9.18 -13.84
CA HIS A 412 -28.74 -8.90 -15.15
C HIS A 412 -29.42 -9.69 -16.29
N ARG A 413 -29.60 -11.01 -16.12
CA ARG A 413 -30.32 -11.85 -17.09
C ARG A 413 -31.76 -11.39 -17.35
N SER A 414 -32.43 -10.83 -16.35
CA SER A 414 -33.79 -10.30 -16.52
C SER A 414 -33.83 -9.02 -17.36
N VAL A 415 -32.78 -8.19 -17.32
CA VAL A 415 -32.60 -7.02 -18.20
C VAL A 415 -32.35 -7.46 -19.65
N ASP A 416 -31.47 -8.46 -19.86
CA ASP A 416 -31.24 -9.05 -21.19
C ASP A 416 -32.53 -9.62 -21.80
N THR A 417 -33.37 -10.21 -20.94
CA THR A 417 -34.69 -10.77 -21.34
C THR A 417 -35.68 -9.66 -21.74
N LEU A 418 -35.64 -8.48 -21.10
CA LEU A 418 -36.42 -7.32 -21.55
C LEU A 418 -35.89 -6.75 -22.88
N ALA A 419 -34.57 -6.68 -23.07
CA ALA A 419 -33.98 -6.22 -24.33
C ALA A 419 -34.41 -7.10 -25.52
N ALA A 420 -34.49 -8.41 -25.33
CA ALA A 420 -34.94 -9.37 -26.34
C ALA A 420 -36.42 -9.24 -26.77
N LEU A 421 -37.24 -8.47 -26.04
CA LEU A 421 -38.66 -8.24 -26.36
C LEU A 421 -38.91 -7.08 -27.35
N ILE A 422 -37.91 -6.21 -27.59
CA ILE A 422 -38.04 -5.09 -28.55
C ILE A 422 -37.74 -5.56 -29.98
N LYS A 423 -38.66 -6.34 -30.56
CA LYS A 423 -38.58 -6.76 -31.97
C LYS A 423 -39.10 -5.68 -32.92
N VAL A 424 -38.20 -5.04 -33.65
CA VAL A 424 -38.52 -4.23 -34.83
C VAL A 424 -38.82 -5.18 -36.02
N PRO A 425 -39.88 -4.97 -36.82
CA PRO A 425 -40.19 -5.84 -37.96
C PRO A 425 -39.16 -5.71 -39.09
N GLU A 426 -38.70 -6.85 -39.61
CA GLU A 426 -37.77 -6.93 -40.74
C GLU A 426 -38.51 -6.72 -42.08
N ALA A 427 -38.01 -5.80 -42.91
CA ALA A 427 -38.59 -5.48 -44.21
C ALA A 427 -37.60 -5.81 -45.34
N THR A 428 -37.65 -7.03 -45.85
CA THR A 428 -36.77 -7.51 -46.93
C THR A 428 -37.06 -6.82 -48.27
N LYS A 429 -36.03 -6.31 -48.94
CA LYS A 429 -36.03 -6.13 -50.40
C LYS A 429 -34.62 -6.21 -51.01
N SER A 430 -34.44 -7.20 -51.86
CA SER A 430 -33.24 -7.39 -52.70
C SER A 430 -33.23 -6.44 -53.91
N ILE A 431 -32.05 -6.00 -54.34
CA ILE A 431 -31.72 -5.70 -55.75
C ILE A 431 -30.23 -5.98 -55.97
N SER A 432 -29.88 -6.47 -57.16
CA SER A 432 -28.52 -6.86 -57.54
C SER A 432 -27.68 -5.70 -58.10
N GLY A 433 -26.39 -5.69 -57.79
CA GLY A 433 -25.37 -4.86 -58.46
C GLY A 433 -24.02 -5.59 -58.47
N SER A 434 -23.30 -5.55 -59.59
CA SER A 434 -22.13 -6.43 -59.85
C SER A 434 -20.86 -5.66 -60.20
N SER A 435 -19.73 -6.06 -59.59
CA SER A 435 -18.35 -5.60 -59.90
C SER A 435 -18.08 -4.09 -59.63
N SER A 436 -16.85 -3.59 -59.56
CA SER A 436 -15.52 -4.20 -59.86
C SER A 436 -14.42 -3.72 -58.89
N PHE A 437 -13.23 -4.31 -59.00
CA PHE A 437 -11.99 -3.81 -58.38
C PHE A 437 -11.60 -2.40 -58.86
N LEU A 438 -10.84 -1.69 -58.04
CA LEU A 438 -9.70 -0.85 -58.45
C LEU A 438 -8.65 -0.78 -57.31
N SER A 439 -7.47 -0.22 -57.58
CA SER A 439 -6.27 -0.30 -56.73
C SER A 439 -5.69 1.09 -56.41
N GLU A 440 -4.51 1.12 -55.78
CA GLU A 440 -3.62 2.28 -55.57
C GLU A 440 -4.08 3.33 -54.54
N SER A 441 -3.20 4.03 -53.79
CA SER A 441 -1.74 3.92 -53.62
C SER A 441 -1.26 4.61 -52.33
N THR A 442 -0.13 4.15 -51.76
CA THR A 442 0.64 4.85 -50.71
C THR A 442 1.50 6.00 -51.27
N PRO A 443 1.71 7.09 -50.53
CA PRO A 443 2.87 7.98 -50.69
C PRO A 443 3.91 7.82 -49.56
N THR A 444 5.18 8.08 -49.88
CA THR A 444 6.37 7.81 -49.05
C THR A 444 6.94 9.01 -48.30
N VAL A 445 7.74 8.73 -47.26
CA VAL A 445 8.62 9.67 -46.55
C VAL A 445 9.85 10.05 -47.42
N PRO A 446 10.29 11.33 -47.41
CA PRO A 446 11.64 11.71 -47.80
C PRO A 446 12.56 11.86 -46.57
N ALA A 447 13.83 11.45 -46.70
CA ALA A 447 14.87 11.65 -45.68
C ALA A 447 16.12 12.28 -46.32
N SER A 448 16.90 13.03 -45.54
CA SER A 448 18.17 13.63 -46.00
C SER A 448 19.24 13.69 -44.92
N THR A 449 20.32 12.95 -45.14
CA THR A 449 21.68 13.15 -44.59
C THR A 449 22.33 14.38 -45.26
N ALA A 450 23.46 14.98 -44.85
CA ALA A 450 24.46 14.75 -43.79
C ALA A 450 24.88 16.15 -43.20
N THR A 451 26.00 16.45 -42.52
CA THR A 451 27.28 15.76 -42.22
C THR A 451 27.94 16.32 -40.94
N SER A 452 29.13 15.83 -40.57
CA SER A 452 29.99 16.24 -39.45
C SER A 452 30.79 17.53 -39.64
N THR A 453 31.13 18.20 -38.52
CA THR A 453 32.46 18.82 -38.31
C THR A 453 32.84 18.73 -36.82
N ALA A 454 34.13 18.67 -36.49
CA ALA A 454 34.64 18.73 -35.12
C ALA A 454 35.72 19.82 -34.99
N THR A 455 35.77 20.50 -33.84
CA THR A 455 36.81 21.51 -33.55
C THR A 455 37.17 21.48 -32.06
N SER A 456 38.46 21.63 -31.76
CA SER A 456 39.04 21.62 -30.40
C SER A 456 39.47 23.01 -29.94
N THR A 457 39.31 23.30 -28.65
CA THR A 457 40.07 24.34 -27.93
C THR A 457 40.31 23.91 -26.47
N ALA A 458 41.38 24.43 -25.86
CA ALA A 458 41.85 24.03 -24.53
C ALA A 458 42.47 25.23 -23.77
N ALA A 459 42.79 25.02 -22.49
CA ALA A 459 43.31 26.01 -21.52
C ALA A 459 42.27 27.06 -21.09
N SER A 460 42.25 27.55 -19.84
CA SER A 460 43.39 27.89 -18.98
C SER A 460 43.34 27.41 -17.52
N THR A 461 44.51 27.24 -16.93
CA THR A 461 44.74 27.03 -15.49
C THR A 461 44.70 28.32 -14.68
N ALA A 462 44.22 28.25 -13.44
CA ALA A 462 44.59 29.19 -12.37
C ALA A 462 44.79 28.41 -11.06
N ALA A 463 45.91 28.62 -10.37
CA ALA A 463 46.21 28.04 -9.08
C ALA A 463 46.71 29.13 -8.12
N SER A 464 46.33 29.05 -6.85
CA SER A 464 46.77 29.98 -5.81
C SER A 464 47.29 29.20 -4.59
N THR A 465 48.61 29.06 -4.51
CA THR A 465 49.29 28.54 -3.33
C THR A 465 49.41 29.61 -2.24
N ALA A 466 49.09 29.24 -1.00
CA ALA A 466 49.60 29.89 0.20
C ALA A 466 50.02 28.79 1.18
N ALA A 467 51.20 28.90 1.78
CA ALA A 467 51.77 27.89 2.65
C ALA A 467 52.43 28.53 3.88
N SER A 468 52.38 27.84 5.01
CA SER A 468 53.17 28.16 6.19
C SER A 468 53.64 26.90 6.91
N THR A 469 54.91 26.54 6.68
CA THR A 469 55.74 25.72 7.56
C THR A 469 55.95 26.39 8.92
N ALA A 470 56.44 25.76 9.99
CA ALA A 470 56.50 24.36 10.47
C ALA A 470 57.33 24.39 11.77
N ALA A 471 57.10 23.49 12.72
CA ALA A 471 58.01 23.26 13.86
C ALA A 471 57.84 21.84 14.40
N SER A 472 58.94 21.19 14.84
CA SER A 472 58.96 19.75 15.12
C SER A 472 60.02 19.30 16.12
N THR A 473 59.65 18.38 17.01
CA THR A 473 60.52 17.39 17.69
C THR A 473 59.58 16.24 18.14
N ALA A 474 59.68 15.00 17.62
CA ALA A 474 60.72 13.98 17.85
C ALA A 474 60.68 13.39 19.28
N ALA A 475 60.61 12.07 19.52
CA ALA A 475 60.45 10.87 18.66
C ALA A 475 59.88 9.71 19.55
N SER A 476 59.71 8.42 19.22
CA SER A 476 60.24 7.50 18.18
C SER A 476 59.32 6.24 18.05
N THR A 477 59.51 5.43 16.98
CA THR A 477 59.31 3.94 16.90
C THR A 477 57.97 3.29 17.37
N VAL A 478 57.29 2.39 16.65
CA VAL A 478 57.61 1.52 15.48
C VAL A 478 56.43 1.49 14.50
N ASN A 479 56.69 1.23 13.21
CA ASN A 479 55.67 1.13 12.16
C ASN A 479 55.35 -0.33 11.80
N LEU A 480 54.06 -0.70 11.77
CA LEU A 480 53.45 -1.64 10.82
C LEU A 480 52.04 -1.11 10.46
N HIS A 481 51.52 -1.48 9.28
CA HIS A 481 50.50 -0.70 8.57
C HIS A 481 49.02 -0.99 8.96
N PRO A 482 48.09 -0.06 8.69
CA PRO A 482 46.71 -0.08 9.17
C PRO A 482 45.73 -0.83 8.25
N GLY A 483 44.51 -1.09 8.75
CA GLY A 483 43.42 -1.72 8.00
C GLY A 483 42.52 -0.75 7.23
N GLN A 484 41.59 -1.31 6.44
CA GLN A 484 40.48 -0.57 5.84
C GLN A 484 39.29 -0.57 6.80
N HIS A 485 38.77 0.61 7.13
CA HIS A 485 37.50 0.73 7.85
C HIS A 485 36.33 0.82 6.87
N ALA A 486 35.42 -0.15 6.93
CA ALA A 486 34.06 0.00 6.42
C ALA A 486 33.16 0.47 7.56
N HIS A 487 32.39 1.55 7.35
CA HIS A 487 31.44 2.06 8.33
C HIS A 487 30.13 1.25 8.29
N GLY A 488 30.05 0.18 9.08
CA GLY A 488 28.80 -0.51 9.35
C GLY A 488 28.00 0.19 10.44
N HIS A 489 26.83 0.75 10.11
CA HIS A 489 25.89 1.26 11.11
C HIS A 489 25.17 0.10 11.80
N GLN A 490 25.58 -0.22 13.03
CA GLN A 490 24.89 -1.21 13.88
C GLN A 490 23.75 -0.54 14.65
N HIS A 491 22.50 -0.89 14.32
CA HIS A 491 21.36 -0.64 15.21
C HIS A 491 21.24 -1.80 16.21
N SER A 492 21.46 -1.50 17.50
CA SER A 492 21.52 -2.48 18.58
C SER A 492 20.15 -2.77 19.20
N HIS A 493 19.40 -3.70 18.61
CA HIS A 493 18.16 -4.19 19.21
C HIS A 493 18.42 -5.22 20.33
N HIS A 494 18.29 -4.76 21.57
CA HIS A 494 18.16 -5.63 22.76
C HIS A 494 16.77 -5.47 23.38
N ALA A 495 15.85 -6.36 22.98
CA ALA A 495 14.53 -6.51 23.58
C ALA A 495 14.40 -7.89 24.26
N GLY A 496 14.84 -7.98 25.51
CA GLY A 496 14.58 -9.16 26.34
C GLY A 496 13.12 -9.19 26.82
N PRO A 497 12.46 -10.36 26.90
CA PRO A 497 11.04 -10.43 27.24
C PRO A 497 10.78 -10.04 28.70
N GLN A 498 10.05 -8.93 28.91
CA GLN A 498 9.52 -8.59 30.22
C GLN A 498 8.40 -9.56 30.59
N LYS A 499 8.58 -10.30 31.70
CA LYS A 499 7.54 -11.18 32.23
C LYS A 499 6.38 -10.36 32.78
N ALA A 500 5.16 -10.61 32.29
CA ALA A 500 3.96 -10.04 32.86
C ALA A 500 3.83 -10.43 34.36
N ALA A 501 3.60 -9.45 35.23
CA ALA A 501 3.45 -9.68 36.66
C ALA A 501 2.02 -10.19 36.95
N SER A 502 1.91 -11.44 37.41
CA SER A 502 0.63 -12.05 37.79
C SER A 502 0.07 -11.41 39.06
N CYS A 503 -1.03 -10.66 38.95
CA CYS A 503 -1.73 -10.11 40.12
C CYS A 503 -2.56 -11.22 40.82
N PRO A 504 -2.46 -11.43 42.15
CA PRO A 504 -3.09 -12.57 42.82
C PRO A 504 -4.59 -12.36 43.06
N LEU A 505 -5.37 -13.43 42.85
CA LEU A 505 -6.80 -13.48 43.20
C LEU A 505 -7.01 -13.55 44.73
N PRO A 506 -8.07 -12.91 45.27
CA PRO A 506 -8.41 -13.01 46.69
C PRO A 506 -8.98 -14.39 47.06
N PRO A 507 -8.82 -14.85 48.32
CA PRO A 507 -9.27 -16.16 48.75
C PRO A 507 -10.80 -16.26 48.86
N LYS A 508 -11.36 -17.38 48.39
CA LYS A 508 -12.76 -17.75 48.67
C LYS A 508 -12.94 -17.97 50.18
N LYS A 509 -14.03 -17.44 50.74
CA LYS A 509 -14.54 -17.84 52.06
C LYS A 509 -15.60 -18.93 51.88
N GLN A 510 -15.30 -20.09 52.47
CA GLN A 510 -16.19 -21.23 52.78
C GLN A 510 -17.17 -21.62 51.66
#